data_AF-A0A5C8AAN8-F1
#
_entry.id   AF-A0A5C8AAN8-F1
#
_cell.length_a   1.000
_cell.length_b   1.000
_cell.length_c   1.000
_cell.angle_alpha   90.00
_cell.angle_beta   90.00
_cell.angle_gamma   90.00
#
_symmetry.space_group_name_H-M   'P 1'
#
loop_
_entity.id
_entity.type
_entity.pdbx_description
1 polymer ?
#
loop_
_entity_poly.entity_id
_entity_poly.type
_entity_poly.pdbx_seq_one_letter_code
_entity_poly.pdbx_strand_id
1 'polypeptide(L)'
;MNDLLPHLRDAPVPDALGALDDAVLAALATRRREQATGPRLLALAALLSLGTGVAAGSISGSPAVAAPPLSPFASNSVLAPSTLLDPR
;
A
#
# COMPACT_ATOMS: atom_id res chain seq x y z
N MET A 1 -48.86 -13.26 -7.25
CA MET A 1 -47.38 -13.26 -7.28
C MET A 1 -46.82 -14.63 -7.64
N ASN A 2 -47.46 -15.75 -7.25
CA ASN A 2 -46.97 -17.10 -7.54
C ASN A 2 -47.17 -17.56 -9.00
N ASP A 3 -47.95 -16.82 -9.81
CA ASP A 3 -48.29 -17.21 -11.19
C ASP A 3 -47.22 -16.78 -12.22
N LEU A 4 -46.25 -15.95 -11.82
CA LEU A 4 -45.18 -15.47 -12.70
C LEU A 4 -44.13 -16.55 -13.00
N LEU A 5 -43.84 -17.43 -12.04
CA LEU A 5 -42.85 -18.50 -12.19
C LEU A 5 -43.30 -19.58 -13.19
N PRO A 6 -44.54 -20.08 -13.16
CA PRO A 6 -45.07 -20.95 -14.21
C PRO A 6 -45.06 -20.29 -15.60
N HIS A 7 -45.41 -18.99 -15.67
CA HIS A 7 -45.47 -18.27 -16.93
C HIS A 7 -44.08 -18.07 -17.57
N LEU A 8 -43.05 -17.81 -16.76
CA LEU A 8 -41.66 -17.72 -17.22
C LEU A 8 -41.09 -19.08 -17.63
N ARG A 9 -41.53 -20.18 -17.00
CA ARG A 9 -41.11 -21.54 -17.36
C ARG A 9 -41.62 -21.94 -18.74
N ASP A 10 -42.82 -21.52 -19.08
CA ASP A 10 -43.47 -21.89 -20.35
C ASP A 10 -43.13 -20.88 -21.48
N ALA A 11 -42.42 -19.79 -21.16
CA ALA A 11 -41.96 -18.80 -22.14
C ALA A 11 -40.72 -19.31 -22.90
N PRO A 12 -40.63 -19.05 -24.22
CA PRO A 12 -39.45 -19.41 -25.00
C PRO A 12 -38.23 -18.62 -24.53
N VAL A 13 -37.08 -19.30 -24.50
CA VAL A 13 -35.81 -18.69 -24.09
C VAL A 13 -35.41 -17.62 -25.12
N PRO A 14 -35.18 -16.36 -24.71
CA PRO A 14 -34.73 -15.31 -25.62
C PRO A 14 -33.36 -15.63 -26.25
N ASP A 15 -33.23 -15.46 -27.57
CA ASP A 15 -31.98 -15.67 -28.31
C ASP A 15 -30.81 -14.83 -27.75
N ALA A 16 -31.12 -13.66 -27.18
CA ALA A 16 -30.15 -12.78 -26.53
C ALA A 16 -29.42 -13.44 -25.35
N LEU A 17 -30.04 -14.43 -24.68
CA LEU A 17 -29.37 -15.19 -23.63
C LEU A 17 -28.33 -16.15 -24.19
N GLY A 18 -28.52 -16.65 -25.42
CA GLY A 18 -27.52 -17.48 -26.09
C GLY A 18 -26.23 -16.72 -26.40
N ALA A 19 -26.33 -15.42 -26.69
CA ALA A 19 -25.18 -14.54 -26.93
C ALA A 19 -24.60 -13.92 -25.64
N LEU A 20 -25.20 -14.17 -24.48
CA LEU A 20 -24.81 -13.54 -23.22
C LEU A 20 -23.40 -13.94 -22.80
N ASP A 21 -23.03 -15.21 -23.01
CA ASP A 21 -21.70 -15.72 -22.64
C ASP A 21 -20.59 -15.00 -23.42
N ASP A 22 -20.75 -14.92 -24.75
CA ASP A 22 -19.83 -14.19 -25.62
C ASP A 22 -19.74 -12.70 -25.25
N ALA A 23 -20.87 -12.07 -24.93
CA ALA A 23 -20.92 -10.67 -24.50
C ALA A 23 -20.18 -10.45 -23.16
N VAL A 24 -20.36 -11.36 -22.20
CA VAL A 24 -19.67 -11.32 -20.90
C VAL A 24 -18.17 -11.54 -21.07
N LEU A 25 -17.76 -12.52 -21.87
CA LEU A 25 -16.34 -12.79 -22.16
C LEU A 25 -15.68 -11.62 -22.89
N ALA A 26 -16.36 -10.98 -23.85
CA ALA A 26 -15.88 -9.80 -24.54
C ALA A 26 -15.70 -8.59 -23.59
N ALA A 27 -16.67 -8.37 -22.69
CA ALA A 27 -16.58 -7.33 -21.67
C ALA A 27 -15.42 -7.59 -20.69
N LEU A 28 -15.24 -8.84 -20.26
CA LEU A 28 -14.13 -9.26 -19.40
C LEU A 28 -12.77 -9.09 -20.08
N ALA A 29 -12.64 -9.46 -21.36
CA ALA A 29 -11.41 -9.28 -22.12
C ALA A 29 -11.01 -7.81 -22.21
N THR A 30 -11.99 -6.92 -22.41
CA THR A 30 -11.78 -5.47 -22.45
C THR A 30 -11.30 -4.95 -21.10
N ARG A 31 -11.98 -5.32 -20.00
CA ARG A 31 -11.61 -4.93 -18.64
C ARG A 31 -10.23 -5.45 -18.23
N ARG A 32 -9.86 -6.67 -18.63
CA ARG A 32 -8.52 -7.24 -18.37
C ARG A 32 -7.43 -6.48 -19.11
N ARG A 33 -7.67 -6.01 -20.33
CA ARG A 33 -6.70 -5.19 -21.08
C ARG A 33 -6.46 -3.84 -20.39
N GLU A 34 -7.52 -3.21 -19.89
CA GLU A 34 -7.40 -1.96 -19.11
C GLU A 34 -6.58 -2.17 -17.84
N GLN A 35 -6.83 -3.28 -17.12
CA GLN A 35 -6.11 -3.63 -15.90
C GLN A 35 -4.67 -4.12 -16.13
N ALA A 36 -4.34 -4.67 -17.30
CA ALA A 36 -3.00 -5.18 -17.60
C ALA A 36 -1.93 -4.07 -17.59
N THR A 37 -2.32 -2.82 -17.80
CA THR A 37 -1.41 -1.65 -17.79
C THR A 37 -1.17 -1.09 -16.38
N GLY A 38 -2.09 -1.30 -15.45
CA GLY A 38 -2.04 -0.81 -14.08
C GLY A 38 -0.85 -1.31 -13.23
N PRO A 39 -0.56 -2.63 -13.17
CA PRO A 39 0.48 -3.15 -12.27
C PRO A 39 1.88 -2.76 -12.70
N ARG A 40 2.13 -2.60 -14.01
CA ARG A 40 3.44 -2.21 -14.54
C ARG A 40 3.77 -0.75 -14.24
N LEU A 41 2.78 0.14 -14.34
CA LEU A 41 2.93 1.56 -13.97
C LEU A 41 3.08 1.73 -12.45
N LEU A 42 2.33 0.96 -11.66
CA LEU A 42 2.46 0.96 -10.19
C LEU A 42 3.85 0.46 -9.78
N ALA A 43 4.35 -0.63 -10.38
CA ALA A 43 5.70 -1.12 -10.15
C ALA A 43 6.78 -0.08 -10.50
N LEU A 44 6.64 0.63 -11.62
CA LEU A 44 7.55 1.72 -11.98
C LEU A 44 7.48 2.89 -11.00
N ALA A 45 6.27 3.30 -10.58
CA ALA A 45 6.09 4.34 -9.57
C ALA A 45 6.71 3.95 -8.23
N ALA A 46 6.55 2.69 -7.81
CA ALA A 46 7.14 2.16 -6.59
C ALA A 46 8.68 2.17 -6.68
N LEU A 47 9.26 1.72 -7.79
CA LEU A 47 10.71 1.73 -8.01
C LEU A 47 11.27 3.16 -8.02
N LEU A 48 10.60 4.10 -8.69
CA LEU A 48 11.00 5.51 -8.73
C LEU A 48 10.91 6.16 -7.34
N SER A 49 9.83 5.90 -6.59
CA SER A 49 9.63 6.44 -5.25
C SER A 49 10.67 5.91 -4.25
N LEU A 50 10.86 4.59 -4.24
CA LEU A 50 11.86 3.93 -3.38
C LEU A 50 13.28 4.36 -3.76
N GLY A 51 13.61 4.36 -5.06
CA GLY A 51 14.92 4.73 -5.56
C GLY A 51 15.29 6.18 -5.22
N THR A 52 14.35 7.11 -5.43
CA THR A 52 14.58 8.53 -5.12
C THR A 52 14.72 8.76 -3.61
N GLY A 53 13.91 8.08 -2.79
CA GLY A 53 14.00 8.17 -1.33
C GLY A 53 15.34 7.65 -0.77
N VAL A 54 15.82 6.51 -1.27
CA VAL A 54 17.11 5.94 -0.86
C VAL A 54 18.27 6.85 -1.29
N ALA A 55 18.26 7.31 -2.55
CA ALA A 55 19.28 8.23 -3.04
C ALA A 55 19.32 9.52 -2.21
N ALA A 56 18.18 10.19 -2.02
CA ALA A 56 18.11 11.42 -1.22
C ALA A 56 18.55 11.21 0.25
N GLY A 57 18.13 10.11 0.89
CA GLY A 57 18.51 9.79 2.27
C GLY A 57 19.99 9.50 2.44
N SER A 58 20.62 8.84 1.46
CA SER A 58 22.05 8.50 1.51
C SER A 58 23.00 9.69 1.32
N ILE A 59 22.58 10.72 0.57
CA ILE A 59 23.37 11.94 0.37
C ILE A 59 23.28 12.85 1.61
N SER A 60 22.17 12.77 2.34
CA SER A 60 21.98 13.47 3.63
C SER A 60 22.72 12.75 4.76
N GLY A 61 24.03 12.54 4.59
CA GLY A 61 24.95 11.91 5.54
C GLY A 61 25.30 12.80 6.73
N SER A 62 24.32 13.52 7.31
CA SER A 62 24.54 14.18 8.59
C SER A 62 24.85 13.09 9.62
N PRO A 63 26.02 13.11 10.28
CA PRO A 63 26.34 12.11 11.28
C PRO A 63 25.23 12.11 12.33
N ALA A 64 24.73 10.93 12.68
CA ALA A 64 23.73 10.78 13.72
C ALA A 64 24.34 11.24 15.06
N VAL A 65 24.19 12.52 15.38
CA VAL A 65 24.62 13.08 16.65
C VAL A 65 23.57 12.69 17.68
N ALA A 66 23.98 11.89 18.66
CA ALA A 66 23.15 11.58 19.82
C ALA A 66 22.70 12.90 20.45
N ALA A 67 21.38 13.08 20.61
CA ALA A 67 20.85 14.25 21.28
C ALA A 67 21.46 14.34 22.69
N PRO A 68 21.78 15.55 23.18
CA PRO A 68 22.26 15.72 24.54
C PRO A 68 21.24 15.11 25.51
N PRO A 69 21.70 14.38 26.54
CA PRO A 69 20.81 13.64 27.42
C PRO A 69 19.90 14.62 28.18
N LEU A 70 18.59 14.39 28.14
CA LEU A 70 17.59 15.22 28.81
C LEU A 70 17.65 15.12 30.34
N SER A 71 18.37 14.13 30.87
CA SER A 71 18.46 13.89 32.30
C SER A 71 19.61 14.71 32.91
N PRO A 72 19.35 15.48 33.99
CA PRO A 72 20.41 16.15 34.74
C PRO A 72 21.36 15.18 35.45
N PHE A 73 21.04 13.87 35.49
CA PHE A 73 21.89 12.81 36.07
C PHE A 73 22.70 12.02 35.04
N ALA A 74 22.72 12.46 33.78
CA ALA A 74 23.49 11.78 32.74
C ALA A 74 24.98 11.75 33.06
N SER A 75 25.70 10.76 32.54
CA SER A 75 27.11 10.49 32.86
C SER A 75 28.07 11.64 32.53
N ASN A 76 27.67 12.57 31.65
CA ASN A 76 28.42 13.78 31.30
C ASN A 76 27.97 15.04 32.08
N SER A 77 27.03 14.91 33.01
CA SER A 77 26.52 16.01 33.83
C SER A 77 27.34 16.19 35.09
N VAL A 78 27.53 17.45 35.52
CA VAL A 78 28.16 17.82 36.80
C VAL A 78 27.43 17.21 38.00
N LEU A 79 26.12 16.93 37.84
CA LEU A 79 25.26 16.30 38.84
C LEU A 79 25.13 14.79 38.64
N ALA A 80 26.02 14.14 37.88
CA ALA A 80 26.04 12.70 37.77
C ALA A 80 26.17 12.06 39.17
N PRO A 81 25.42 10.99 39.49
CA PRO A 81 25.39 10.41 40.84
C PRO A 81 26.76 10.01 41.38
N SER A 82 27.68 9.61 40.50
CA SER A 82 29.06 9.28 40.84
C SER A 82 29.87 10.47 41.34
N THR A 83 29.58 11.69 40.85
CA THR A 83 30.27 12.92 41.28
C THR A 83 29.78 13.40 42.64
N LEU A 84 28.53 13.10 43.00
CA LEU A 84 27.97 13.40 44.32
C LEU A 84 28.40 12.40 45.41
N LEU A 85 28.74 11.18 45.01
CA LEU A 85 29.24 10.13 45.88
C LEU A 85 30.77 10.09 45.96
N ASP A 86 31.47 10.99 45.25
CA ASP A 86 32.93 11.09 45.30
C ASP A 86 33.35 11.67 46.66
N PRO A 87 33.98 10.87 47.55
CA PRO A 87 34.39 11.33 48.86
C PRO A 87 35.68 12.14 48.73
N ARG A 88 35.56 13.46 48.56
CA ARG A 88 36.68 14.36 48.88
C ARG A 88 36.88 14.49 50.38
#